data_AF-A0A5E7QLE1-F1
#
_entry.id   AF-A0A5E7QLE1-F1
#
_cell.length_a   1.000
_cell.length_b   1.000
_cell.length_c   1.000
_cell.angle_alpha   90.00
_cell.angle_beta   90.00
_cell.angle_gamma   90.00
#
_symmetry.space_group_name_H-M   'P 1'
#
loop_
_entity.id
_entity.type
_entity.pdbx_description
1 polymer ?
#
loop_
_entity_poly.entity_id
_entity_poly.type
_entity_poly.pdbx_seq_one_letter_code
_entity_poly.pdbx_strand_id
1 'polypeptide(L)'
;MQHCSKLGIELLDGNVALKKIAFIKDANDRRRLARVYNFEFTVTGETRHNGTITQFGAHSAQIELAPYPMPFDDAPEVVDVVKPRAEVIELSQWRQEHTKWRP
;
A
#
# COMPACT_ATOMS: atom_id res chain seq x y z
N MET A 1 11.42 4.92 4.29
CA MET A 1 11.46 3.74 5.18
C MET A 1 10.12 3.45 5.87
N GLN A 2 8.98 4.03 5.46
CA GLN A 2 7.71 3.93 6.20
C GLN A 2 6.69 2.97 5.55
N HIS A 3 7.10 2.23 4.51
CA HIS A 3 6.19 1.36 3.76
C HIS A 3 6.09 -0.05 4.37
N CYS A 4 7.21 -0.62 4.84
CA CYS A 4 7.25 -1.98 5.38
C CYS A 4 6.43 -2.14 6.67
N SER A 5 6.50 -1.16 7.57
CA SER A 5 5.76 -1.20 8.84
C SER A 5 4.23 -1.15 8.68
N LYS A 6 3.73 -0.62 7.55
CA LYS A 6 2.28 -0.57 7.28
C LYS A 6 1.72 -1.90 6.77
N LEU A 7 2.59 -2.84 6.37
CA LEU A 7 2.21 -4.12 5.77
C LEU A 7 2.48 -5.31 6.70
N GLY A 8 2.88 -5.06 7.96
CA GLY A 8 3.27 -6.14 8.88
C GLY A 8 4.53 -6.90 8.46
N ILE A 9 5.39 -6.30 7.62
CA ILE A 9 6.58 -6.97 7.07
C ILE A 9 7.80 -6.63 7.92
N GLU A 10 8.50 -7.66 8.41
CA GLU A 10 9.80 -7.53 9.04
C GLU A 10 10.92 -7.69 8.00
N LEU A 11 11.77 -6.65 7.91
CA LEU A 11 12.93 -6.66 7.04
C LEU A 11 14.07 -7.41 7.74
N LEU A 12 14.49 -8.54 7.17
CA LEU A 12 15.61 -9.31 7.70
C LEU A 12 16.91 -8.67 7.18
N ASP A 13 17.34 -7.60 7.86
CA ASP A 13 18.47 -6.75 7.47
C ASP A 13 19.84 -7.46 7.37
N GLY A 14 19.93 -8.73 7.78
CA GLY A 14 21.15 -9.52 7.72
C GLY A 14 21.71 -9.77 6.31
N ASN A 15 20.99 -9.44 5.23
CA ASN A 15 21.38 -9.77 3.85
C ASN A 15 21.08 -8.68 2.81
N VAL A 16 21.03 -7.38 3.19
CA VAL A 16 20.87 -6.30 2.21
C VAL A 16 22.16 -6.13 1.41
N ALA A 17 22.22 -6.73 0.22
CA ALA A 17 23.39 -6.70 -0.65
C ALA A 17 23.15 -5.77 -1.86
N LEU A 18 24.10 -4.86 -2.11
CA LEU A 18 24.15 -4.14 -3.39
C LEU A 18 24.34 -5.16 -4.51
N LYS A 19 23.31 -5.34 -5.32
CA LYS A 19 23.31 -6.27 -6.45
C LYS A 19 24.04 -5.69 -7.65
N LYS A 20 23.71 -4.44 -8.01
CA LYS A 20 24.29 -3.75 -9.18
C LYS A 20 24.01 -2.25 -9.16
N ILE A 21 24.79 -1.53 -9.96
CA ILE A 21 24.54 -0.13 -10.34
C ILE A 21 24.29 -0.10 -11.86
N ALA A 22 23.19 0.51 -12.30
CA ALA A 22 22.80 0.52 -13.73
C ALA A 22 21.94 1.75 -14.09
N PHE A 23 21.81 2.07 -15.38
CA PHE A 23 20.81 3.03 -15.85
C PHE A 23 19.47 2.33 -16.07
N ILE A 24 18.46 2.67 -15.27
CA ILE A 24 17.11 2.07 -15.31
C ILE A 24 16.09 3.20 -15.55
N LYS A 25 14.98 2.89 -16.21
CA LYS A 25 13.86 3.83 -16.38
C LYS A 25 13.13 4.02 -15.04
N ASP A 26 12.92 5.26 -14.64
CA ASP A 26 12.08 5.60 -13.48
C ASP A 26 10.59 5.49 -13.81
N ALA A 27 9.72 5.74 -12.83
CA ALA A 27 8.27 5.74 -13.00
C ALA A 27 7.75 6.80 -13.99
N ASN A 28 8.58 7.76 -14.39
CA ASN A 28 8.28 8.79 -15.40
C ASN A 28 8.93 8.50 -16.76
N ASP A 29 9.35 7.25 -16.98
CA ASP A 29 10.03 6.75 -18.18
C ASP A 29 11.41 7.39 -18.48
N ARG A 30 12.04 8.04 -17.51
CA ARG A 30 13.37 8.67 -17.66
C ARG A 30 14.48 7.73 -17.19
N ARG A 31 15.53 7.55 -17.99
CA ARG A 31 16.71 6.77 -17.58
C ARG A 31 17.51 7.53 -16.52
N ARG A 32 17.71 6.90 -15.36
CA ARG A 32 18.51 7.44 -14.27
C ARG A 32 19.48 6.40 -13.74
N LEU A 33 20.59 6.86 -13.18
CA LEU A 33 21.51 6.00 -12.45
C LEU A 33 20.78 5.42 -11.23
N ALA A 34 20.78 4.10 -11.12
CA ALA A 34 20.09 3.34 -10.10
C ALA A 34 21.06 2.42 -9.37
N ARG A 35 20.88 2.30 -8.05
CA ARG A 35 21.48 1.27 -7.20
C ARG A 35 20.40 0.23 -6.91
N VAL A 36 20.67 -1.02 -7.25
CA VAL A 36 19.75 -2.13 -7.05
C VAL A 36 20.26 -2.97 -5.90
N TYR A 37 19.40 -3.18 -4.90
CA TYR A 37 19.67 -3.99 -3.72
C TYR A 37 18.73 -5.19 -3.71
N ASN A 38 19.25 -6.35 -3.35
CA ASN A 38 18.43 -7.51 -3.00
C ASN A 38 18.35 -7.59 -1.48
N PHE A 39 17.20 -8.04 -0.98
CA PHE A 39 17.00 -8.30 0.44
C PHE A 39 16.06 -9.50 0.64
N GLU A 40 16.06 -10.05 1.84
CA GLU A 40 15.11 -11.08 2.26
C GLU A 40 14.15 -10.48 3.30
N PHE A 41 12.90 -10.93 3.29
CA PHE A 41 11.89 -10.54 4.26
C PHE A 41 11.05 -11.75 4.68
N THR A 42 10.34 -11.62 5.80
CA THR A 42 9.36 -12.61 6.24
C THR A 42 8.10 -11.92 6.74
N VAL A 43 6.98 -12.64 6.67
CA VAL A 43 5.66 -12.18 7.11
C VAL A 43 5.26 -12.88 8.40
N THR A 44 5.44 -14.20 8.47
CA THR A 44 5.09 -15.04 9.65
C THR A 44 6.30 -15.57 10.40
N GLY A 45 7.52 -15.24 9.98
CA GLY A 45 8.76 -15.75 10.57
C GLY A 45 9.22 -17.12 10.04
N GLU A 46 8.34 -17.87 9.39
CA GLU A 46 8.65 -19.24 8.92
C GLU A 46 9.24 -19.27 7.51
N THR A 47 8.72 -18.44 6.61
CA THR A 47 9.12 -18.42 5.19
C THR A 47 9.88 -17.15 4.85
N ARG A 48 11.01 -17.30 4.16
CA ARG A 48 11.78 -16.19 3.59
C ARG A 48 11.34 -15.90 2.16
N HIS A 49 11.11 -14.63 1.89
CA HIS A 49 10.75 -14.11 0.58
C HIS A 49 11.81 -13.14 0.11
N ASN A 50 12.03 -13.08 -1.20
CA ASN A 50 13.00 -12.16 -1.79
C ASN A 50 12.32 -10.83 -2.14
N GLY A 51 13.01 -9.74 -1.87
CA GLY A 51 12.64 -8.39 -2.28
C GLY A 51 13.77 -7.69 -3.04
N THR A 52 13.41 -6.67 -3.81
CA THR A 52 14.35 -5.81 -4.52
C THR A 52 14.04 -4.34 -4.26
N ILE A 53 15.08 -3.55 -3.97
CA ILE A 53 15.01 -2.09 -3.91
C ILE A 53 15.78 -1.52 -5.09
N THR A 54 15.13 -0.71 -5.91
CA THR A 54 15.77 0.08 -6.96
C THR A 54 15.79 1.55 -6.54
N GLN A 55 16.96 2.05 -6.14
CA GLN A 55 17.13 3.42 -5.66
C GLN A 55 17.71 4.32 -6.75
N PHE A 56 16.99 5.40 -7.07
CA PHE A 56 17.41 6.47 -7.98
C PHE A 56 17.85 7.69 -7.17
N GLY A 57 19.13 8.06 -7.25
CA GLY A 57 19.69 9.17 -6.48
C GLY A 57 19.54 8.96 -4.96
N ALA A 58 19.20 10.03 -4.23
CA ALA A 58 19.13 10.03 -2.77
C ALA A 58 17.73 9.76 -2.19
N HIS A 59 16.65 9.97 -2.95
CA HIS A 59 15.29 10.03 -2.38
C HIS A 59 14.26 9.11 -3.03
N SER A 60 14.44 8.73 -4.30
CA SER A 60 13.46 7.90 -5.01
C SER A 60 13.87 6.44 -4.93
N ALA A 61 13.01 5.57 -4.43
CA ALA A 61 13.22 4.13 -4.44
C ALA A 61 11.93 3.39 -4.81
N GLN A 62 12.05 2.42 -5.69
CA GLN A 62 11.01 1.45 -6.00
C GLN A 62 11.29 0.17 -5.22
N ILE A 63 10.24 -0.41 -4.63
CA ILE A 63 10.34 -1.64 -3.86
C ILE A 63 9.45 -2.67 -4.55
N GLU A 64 10.02 -3.84 -4.81
CA GLU A 64 9.33 -5.00 -5.37
C GLU A 64 9.46 -6.15 -4.39
N LEU A 65 8.33 -6.78 -4.07
CA LEU A 65 8.25 -7.91 -3.18
C LEU A 65 7.81 -9.13 -3.99
N ALA A 66 8.49 -10.27 -3.81
CA ALA A 66 7.96 -11.53 -4.31
C ALA A 66 6.58 -11.79 -3.71
N PRO A 67 5.68 -12.52 -4.39
CA PRO A 67 4.38 -12.89 -3.83
C PRO A 67 4.55 -13.56 -2.46
N TYR A 68 3.75 -13.12 -1.49
CA TYR A 68 3.75 -13.65 -0.13
C TYR A 68 2.30 -13.81 0.36
N PRO A 69 2.04 -14.78 1.25
CA PRO A 69 0.73 -14.91 1.87
C PRO A 69 0.50 -13.72 2.79
N MET A 70 -0.51 -12.91 2.49
CA MET A 70 -0.98 -11.87 3.39
C MET A 70 -2.13 -12.46 4.21
N PRO A 71 -2.02 -12.57 5.54
CA PRO A 71 -3.16 -12.93 6.38
C PRO A 71 -4.29 -11.94 6.11
N PHE A 72 -5.51 -12.43 5.83
CA PHE A 72 -6.68 -11.57 5.62
C PHE A 72 -7.10 -10.81 6.89
N ASP A 73 -6.51 -11.15 8.04
CA ASP A 73 -6.89 -10.65 9.37
C ASP A 73 -6.20 -9.33 9.76
N ASP A 74 -5.17 -8.89 9.01
CA ASP A 74 -4.41 -7.65 9.27
C ASP A 74 -4.75 -6.49 8.30
N ALA A 75 -5.79 -6.64 7.47
CA ALA A 75 -6.48 -5.43 7.04
C ALA A 75 -6.88 -4.71 8.34
N PRO A 76 -6.58 -3.41 8.53
CA PRO A 76 -7.08 -2.70 9.69
C PRO A 76 -8.54 -3.08 9.79
N GLU A 77 -8.98 -3.59 10.95
CA GLU A 77 -10.38 -3.95 11.16
C GLU A 77 -11.16 -2.87 10.45
N VAL A 78 -11.99 -3.27 9.48
CA VAL A 78 -13.01 -2.39 8.96
C VAL A 78 -13.75 -1.96 10.22
N VAL A 79 -13.30 -0.85 10.82
CA VAL A 79 -14.09 -0.05 11.73
C VAL A 79 -15.38 0.00 10.96
N ASP A 80 -16.43 -0.56 11.56
CA ASP A 80 -17.76 -0.44 11.03
C ASP A 80 -17.97 1.06 10.84
N VAL A 81 -17.59 1.57 9.67
CA VAL A 81 -18.18 2.73 9.07
C VAL A 81 -19.59 2.23 9.02
N VAL A 82 -20.36 2.60 10.04
CA VAL A 82 -21.79 2.43 10.11
C VAL A 82 -22.20 2.75 8.71
N LYS A 83 -22.46 1.72 7.88
CA LYS A 83 -22.98 1.91 6.55
C LYS A 83 -24.20 2.74 6.88
N PRO A 84 -24.29 4.03 6.50
CA PRO A 84 -25.52 4.75 6.73
C PRO A 84 -26.55 3.83 6.08
N ARG A 85 -27.44 3.26 6.91
CA ARG A 85 -28.51 2.41 6.41
C ARG A 85 -29.10 3.23 5.29
N ALA A 86 -29.10 2.68 4.08
CA ALA A 86 -29.75 3.33 2.96
C ALA A 86 -31.22 3.48 3.38
N GLU A 87 -31.54 4.63 3.94
CA GLU A 87 -32.88 5.01 4.31
C GLU A 87 -33.51 5.42 3.00
N VAL A 88 -34.32 4.50 2.45
CA VAL A 88 -35.07 4.76 1.23
C VAL A 88 -36.14 5.77 1.59
N ILE A 89 -35.88 7.04 1.33
CA ILE A 89 -36.86 8.10 1.48
C ILE A 89 -37.82 8.02 0.29
N GLU A 90 -39.12 7.91 0.54
CA GLU A 90 -40.12 8.01 -0.51
C GLU A 90 -40.20 9.48 -1.00
N LEU A 91 -40.00 9.70 -2.31
CA LEU A 91 -40.02 11.03 -2.94
C LEU A 91 -41.32 11.83 -2.69
N SER A 92 -42.40 11.16 -2.32
CA SER A 92 -43.68 11.76 -1.91
C SER A 92 -43.61 12.34 -0.49
N GLN A 93 -43.00 11.61 0.45
CA GLN A 93 -42.80 12.03 1.84
C GLN A 93 -41.85 13.23 1.92
N TRP A 94 -40.70 13.18 1.23
CA TRP A 94 -39.74 14.30 1.20
C TRP A 94 -40.36 15.60 0.69
N ARG A 95 -41.20 15.52 -0.36
CA ARG A 95 -41.91 16.69 -0.88
C ARG A 95 -42.91 17.26 0.12
N GLN A 96 -43.60 16.43 0.91
CA GLN A 96 -44.54 16.92 1.92
C GLN A 96 -43.82 17.65 3.07
N GLU A 97 -42.70 17.10 3.52
CA GLU A 97 -41.88 17.67 4.60
C GLU A 97 -41.22 18.99 4.18
N HIS A 98 -40.71 19.08 2.94
CA HIS A 98 -40.00 20.25 2.44
C HIS A 98 -40.85 21.27 1.65
N THR A 99 -42.15 21.04 1.44
CA THR A 99 -43.05 22.05 0.84
C THR A 99 -43.57 23.08 1.85
N LYS A 100 -43.34 22.87 3.15
CA LYS A 100 -43.77 23.82 4.21
C LYS A 100 -42.87 25.04 4.38
N TRP A 101 -41.95 25.32 3.45
CA TRP A 101 -41.27 26.61 3.38
C TRP A 101 -41.79 27.47 2.22
N ARG A 102 -42.78 28.32 2.53
CA ARG A 102 -42.99 29.66 1.98
C ARG A 102 -43.07 30.57 3.21
N PRO A 103 -42.17 31.54 3.37
CA PRO A 103 -42.11 32.73 2.52
C PRO A 103 -40.74 33.03 1.91
#